data_AF-A0AAJ2NS90-F1
#
_entry.id   AF-A0AAJ2NS90-F1
#
_cell.length_a   1.000
_cell.length_b   1.000
_cell.length_c   1.000
_cell.angle_alpha   90.00
_cell.angle_beta   90.00
_cell.angle_gamma   90.00
#
_symmetry.space_group_name_H-M   'P 1'
#
loop_
_entity.id
_entity.type
_entity.pdbx_description
1 polymer ?
#
loop_
_entity_poly.entity_id
_entity_poly.type
_entity_poly.pdbx_seq_one_letter_code
_entity_poly.pdbx_strand_id
1 'polypeptide(L)'
;HQYGAHIFHTNNKEVWEYVNQFAEFNRYTNSPVANYQGEIYNLPFNMNTFNKMWGVVTPDEAKKKIEQQRRANYVEHPQNLEEQAINLVGIDI
;
A
#
# COMPACT_ATOMS: atom_id res chain seq x y z
N HIS A 1 -7.90 1.22 21.53
CA HIS A 1 -6.52 1.73 21.65
C HIS A 1 -6.55 3.21 22.05
N GLN A 2 -5.87 3.58 23.12
CA GLN A 2 -5.86 4.96 23.64
C GLN A 2 -5.00 5.92 22.79
N TYR A 3 -4.02 5.39 22.03
CA TYR A 3 -3.03 6.16 21.30
C TYR A 3 -2.86 5.69 19.84
N GLY A 4 -3.94 5.23 19.21
CA GLY A 4 -3.91 4.71 17.83
C GLY A 4 -3.62 3.21 17.72
N ALA A 5 -3.88 2.65 16.54
CA ALA A 5 -3.72 1.22 16.28
C ALA A 5 -2.25 0.81 16.30
N HIS A 6 -1.94 -0.29 16.99
CA HIS A 6 -0.60 -0.87 17.04
C HIS A 6 -0.70 -2.32 16.56
N ILE A 7 -0.08 -2.61 15.42
CA ILE A 7 -0.11 -3.92 14.80
C ILE A 7 1.31 -4.44 14.73
N PHE A 8 1.57 -5.57 15.38
CA PHE A 8 2.88 -6.19 15.35
C PHE A 8 3.12 -6.86 14.00
N HIS A 9 4.26 -6.58 13.37
CA HIS A 9 4.73 -7.27 12.17
C HIS A 9 6.26 -7.35 12.18
N THR A 10 6.82 -8.47 11.75
CA THR A 10 8.27 -8.65 11.61
C THR A 10 8.56 -9.69 10.54
N ASN A 11 9.68 -9.53 9.82
CA ASN A 11 10.27 -10.57 8.99
C ASN A 11 11.39 -11.32 9.72
N ASN A 12 11.73 -10.93 10.96
CA ASN A 12 12.76 -11.57 11.77
C ASN A 12 12.15 -12.65 12.67
N LYS A 13 12.53 -13.90 12.41
CA LYS A 13 12.06 -15.07 13.15
C LYS A 13 12.52 -15.07 14.62
N GLU A 14 13.74 -14.65 14.92
CA GLU A 14 14.25 -14.61 16.30
C GLU A 14 13.46 -13.60 17.14
N VAL A 15 13.14 -12.44 16.57
CA VAL A 15 12.28 -11.44 17.22
C VAL A 15 10.87 -11.98 17.43
N TRP A 16 10.30 -12.67 16.44
CA TRP A 16 8.99 -13.31 16.58
C TRP A 16 8.97 -14.35 17.70
N GLU A 17 9.98 -15.23 17.75
CA GLU A 17 10.11 -16.25 18.79
C GLU A 17 10.29 -15.62 20.16
N TYR A 18 11.11 -14.58 20.27
CA TYR A 18 11.33 -13.84 21.51
C TYR A 18 10.03 -13.22 22.05
N VAL A 19 9.27 -12.49 21.24
CA VAL A 19 8.03 -11.85 21.74
C VAL A 19 6.96 -12.87 22.14
N ASN A 20 6.93 -14.02 21.47
CA ASN A 20 5.99 -15.10 21.79
C ASN A 20 6.31 -15.83 23.11
N GLN A 21 7.48 -15.58 23.73
CA GLN A 21 7.76 -16.02 25.09
C GLN A 21 6.94 -15.26 26.14
N PHE A 22 6.44 -14.06 25.80
CA PHE A 22 5.77 -13.16 26.74
C PHE A 22 4.27 -13.01 26.49
N ALA A 23 3.79 -13.28 25.28
CA ALA A 23 2.38 -13.20 24.92
C ALA A 23 2.04 -14.09 23.71
N GLU A 24 0.82 -14.62 23.67
CA GLU A 24 0.28 -15.28 22.49
C GLU A 24 -0.27 -14.23 21.51
N PHE A 25 0.10 -14.35 20.24
CA PHE A 25 -0.42 -13.49 19.17
C PHE A 25 -1.48 -14.23 18.35
N ASN A 26 -2.55 -13.53 17.99
CA ASN A 26 -3.48 -14.02 16.97
C ASN A 26 -2.90 -13.83 15.56
N ARG A 27 -3.51 -14.49 14.57
CA ARG A 27 -3.15 -14.33 13.15
C ARG A 27 -3.96 -13.21 12.50
N TYR A 28 -3.85 -11.99 13.02
CA TYR A 28 -4.44 -10.81 12.41
C TYR A 28 -3.64 -10.34 11.19
N THR A 29 -4.32 -10.07 10.07
CA THR A 29 -3.72 -9.43 8.90
C THR A 29 -4.31 -8.03 8.75
N ASN A 30 -3.45 -7.01 8.76
CA ASN A 30 -3.90 -5.64 8.57
C ASN A 30 -4.36 -5.43 7.12
N SER A 31 -5.61 -5.00 6.93
CA SER A 31 -6.19 -4.71 5.62
C SER A 31 -7.05 -3.46 5.72
N PRO A 32 -6.43 -2.27 5.83
CA PRO A 32 -7.16 -1.02 5.94
C PRO A 32 -7.89 -0.67 4.64
N VAL A 33 -8.82 0.28 4.76
CA VAL A 33 -9.58 0.83 3.62
C VAL A 33 -9.43 2.34 3.57
N ALA A 34 -9.40 2.90 2.36
CA ALA A 34 -9.47 4.34 2.12
C ALA A 34 -10.87 4.71 1.65
N ASN A 35 -11.42 5.82 2.16
CA ASN A 35 -12.63 6.43 1.65
C ASN A 35 -12.26 7.71 0.91
N TYR A 36 -12.42 7.72 -0.41
CA TYR A 36 -12.22 8.90 -1.24
C TYR A 36 -13.54 9.28 -1.89
N GLN A 37 -14.10 10.42 -1.47
CA GLN A 37 -15.36 10.96 -1.99
C GLN A 37 -16.55 9.97 -1.94
N GLY A 38 -16.59 9.09 -0.93
CA GLY A 38 -17.64 8.07 -0.77
C GLY A 38 -17.30 6.72 -1.39
N GLU A 39 -16.28 6.63 -2.23
CA GLU A 39 -15.79 5.37 -2.78
C GLU A 39 -14.76 4.71 -1.86
N ILE A 40 -14.92 3.41 -1.64
CA ILE A 40 -14.05 2.62 -0.77
C ILE A 40 -13.01 1.86 -1.60
N TYR A 41 -11.75 2.01 -1.22
CA TYR A 41 -10.59 1.36 -1.85
C TYR A 41 -9.80 0.53 -0.84
N ASN A 42 -9.28 -0.61 -1.28
CA ASN A 42 -8.41 -1.46 -0.45
C ASN A 42 -7.01 -0.86 -0.34
N LEU A 43 -6.41 -0.97 0.85
CA LEU A 43 -5.01 -0.67 1.11
C LEU A 43 -4.26 -1.92 1.61
N PRO A 44 -2.94 -2.03 1.35
CA PRO A 44 -2.14 -1.16 0.48
C PRO A 44 -2.54 -1.33 -1.00
N PHE A 45 -1.97 -0.50 -1.90
CA PHE A 45 -2.26 -0.57 -3.33
C PHE A 45 -2.01 -1.99 -3.89
N ASN A 46 -3.08 -2.60 -4.38
CA ASN A 46 -3.06 -3.94 -4.96
C ASN A 46 -4.09 -4.05 -6.10
N MET A 47 -4.24 -5.24 -6.68
CA MET A 47 -5.16 -5.44 -7.81
C MET A 47 -6.62 -5.07 -7.50
N ASN A 48 -7.09 -5.17 -6.26
CA ASN A 48 -8.44 -4.69 -5.90
C ASN A 48 -8.53 -3.16 -6.07
N THR A 49 -7.49 -2.43 -5.63
CA THR A 49 -7.39 -0.98 -5.82
C THR A 49 -7.34 -0.64 -7.31
N PHE A 50 -6.44 -1.28 -8.06
CA PHE A 50 -6.23 -0.98 -9.48
C PHE A 50 -7.47 -1.32 -10.32
N ASN A 51 -8.14 -2.44 -10.03
CA ASN A 51 -9.38 -2.81 -10.68
C ASN A 51 -10.48 -1.78 -10.40
N LYS A 52 -10.64 -1.36 -9.14
CA LYS A 52 -11.65 -0.37 -8.76
C LYS A 52 -11.38 1.01 -9.40
N MET A 53 -10.11 1.42 -9.53
CA MET A 53 -9.74 2.71 -10.13
C MET A 53 -9.77 2.72 -11.66
N TRP A 54 -9.25 1.69 -12.31
CA TRP A 54 -9.00 1.71 -13.77
C TRP A 54 -9.72 0.59 -14.54
N GLY A 55 -10.44 -0.30 -13.86
CA GLY A 55 -11.11 -1.46 -14.49
C GLY A 55 -10.16 -2.55 -14.99
N VAL A 56 -8.86 -2.44 -14.70
CA VAL A 56 -7.85 -3.45 -15.12
C VAL A 56 -8.09 -4.78 -14.38
N VAL A 57 -7.89 -5.89 -15.08
CA VAL A 57 -8.13 -7.24 -14.52
C VAL A 57 -6.87 -8.07 -14.43
N THR A 58 -5.81 -7.67 -15.14
CA THR A 58 -4.52 -8.36 -15.11
C THR A 58 -3.41 -7.50 -14.47
N PRO A 59 -2.42 -8.12 -13.80
CA PRO A 59 -1.25 -7.40 -13.29
C PRO A 59 -0.47 -6.64 -14.37
N ASP A 60 -0.45 -7.14 -15.60
CA ASP A 60 0.29 -6.50 -16.70
C ASP A 60 -0.40 -5.22 -17.18
N GLU A 61 -1.73 -5.18 -17.23
CA GLU A 61 -2.49 -3.96 -17.50
C GLU A 61 -2.25 -2.91 -16.41
N ALA A 62 -2.31 -3.32 -15.14
CA ALA A 62 -2.03 -2.44 -14.01
C ALA A 62 -0.62 -1.85 -14.08
N LYS A 63 0.41 -2.68 -14.34
CA LYS A 63 1.80 -2.23 -14.54
C LYS A 63 1.94 -1.26 -15.70
N LYS A 64 1.31 -1.55 -16.85
CA LYS A 64 1.34 -0.66 -18.02
C LYS A 64 0.72 0.69 -17.70
N LYS A 65 -0.38 0.72 -16.95
CA LYS A 65 -1.07 1.96 -16.55
C LYS A 65 -0.22 2.80 -15.59
N ILE A 66 0.36 2.18 -14.57
CA ILE A 66 1.29 2.83 -13.63
C ILE A 66 2.50 3.40 -14.39
N GLU A 67 3.12 2.59 -15.26
CA GLU A 67 4.29 3.01 -16.02
C GLU A 67 3.98 4.16 -16.99
N GLN A 68 2.80 4.15 -17.61
CA GLN A 68 2.32 5.26 -18.43
C GLN A 68 2.23 6.56 -17.62
N GLN A 69 1.62 6.53 -16.44
CA GLN A 69 1.48 7.72 -15.59
C GLN A 69 2.83 8.20 -15.04
N ARG A 70 3.70 7.26 -14.62
CA ARG A 70 5.06 7.56 -14.15
C ARG A 70 5.85 8.28 -15.23
N ARG A 71 5.88 7.75 -16.46
CA ARG A 71 6.61 8.37 -17.58
C ARG A 71 6.11 9.76 -17.93
N ALA A 72 4.80 9.98 -17.86
CA ALA A 72 4.21 11.29 -18.15
C ALA A 72 4.54 12.36 -17.10
N ASN A 73 4.85 11.95 -15.86
CA ASN A 73 5.03 12.86 -14.72
C ASN A 73 6.34 12.61 -13.96
N TYR A 74 7.33 12.00 -14.60
CA TYR A 74 8.58 11.58 -13.95
C TYR A 74 9.42 12.81 -13.56
N VAL A 75 9.87 12.82 -12.32
CA VAL A 75 10.83 13.81 -11.80
C VAL A 75 12.13 13.08 -11.46
N GLU A 76 13.25 13.44 -12.10
CA GLU A 76 14.53 12.72 -11.92
C GLU A 76 15.06 12.78 -10.47
N HIS A 77 14.90 13.93 -9.81
CA HIS A 77 15.36 14.17 -8.45
C HIS A 77 14.21 14.73 -7.59
N PRO A 78 13.27 13.89 -7.14
CA PRO A 78 12.12 14.35 -6.37
C PRO A 78 12.59 15.03 -5.08
N GLN A 79 12.13 16.26 -4.84
CA GLN A 79 12.49 17.11 -3.71
C GLN A 79 11.49 17.04 -2.57
N ASN A 80 10.32 16.42 -2.79
CA ASN A 80 9.26 16.30 -1.81
C ASN A 80 8.54 14.95 -1.90
N LEU A 81 7.66 14.69 -0.91
CA LEU A 81 6.92 13.43 -0.81
C LEU A 81 5.94 13.23 -1.97
N GLU A 82 5.35 14.30 -2.49
CA GLU A 82 4.38 14.26 -3.59
C GLU A 82 5.06 13.78 -4.87
N GLU A 83 6.19 14.38 -5.24
CA GLU A 83 6.98 13.98 -6.41
C GLU A 83 7.47 12.54 -6.29
N GLN A 84 7.91 12.13 -5.08
CA GLN A 84 8.31 10.75 -4.83
C GLN A 84 7.12 9.77 -4.95
N ALA A 85 5.93 10.14 -4.48
CA ALA A 85 4.73 9.32 -4.62
C ALA A 85 4.34 9.16 -6.09
N ILE A 86 4.28 10.26 -6.85
CA ILE A 86 3.97 10.24 -8.28
C ILE A 86 4.96 9.36 -9.04
N ASN A 87 6.26 9.46 -8.72
CA ASN A 87 7.30 8.61 -9.30
C ASN A 87 7.15 7.12 -8.99
N LEU A 88 6.47 6.74 -7.90
CA LEU A 88 6.27 5.35 -7.51
C LEU A 88 4.98 4.77 -8.10
N VAL A 89 3.86 5.52 -8.03
CA VAL A 89 2.52 4.97 -8.27
C VAL A 89 1.72 5.67 -9.37
N GLY A 90 2.18 6.82 -9.87
CA GLY A 90 1.44 7.65 -10.83
C GLY A 90 0.63 8.76 -10.16
N ILE A 91 -0.10 9.54 -10.95
CA ILE A 91 -0.85 10.72 -10.47
C ILE A 91 -2.27 10.41 -10.01
N ASP A 92 -2.83 9.27 -10.46
CA ASP A 92 -4.20 8.89 -10.11
C ASP A 92 -4.27 8.23 -8.71
N ILE A 93 -3.12 7.93 -8.11
CA ILE A 93 -2.95 7.23 -6.83
C ILE A 93 -2.24 8.16 -5.85
#